data_AF-A0A353BD37-F1
#
_entry.id   AF-A0A353BD37-F1
#
_cell.length_a   1.000
_cell.length_b   1.000
_cell.length_c   1.000
_cell.angle_alpha   90.00
_cell.angle_beta   90.00
_cell.angle_gamma   90.00
#
_symmetry.space_group_name_H-M   'P 1'
#
loop_
_entity.id
_entity.type
_entity.pdbx_description
1 polymer ?
#
loop_
_entity_poly.entity_id
_entity_poly.type
_entity_poly.pdbx_seq_one_letter_code
_entity_poly.pdbx_strand_id
1 'polypeptide(L)'
;MLGSAIQHESSKNGWRLLFWILGLTALIEAVTCVMRFGLQLESTRDTASLLSWFTFGYRIHHGYIGLLLTIAALIARRGLTSAKRGAIAKHAPSSRQQKNSKHQSNGAGRSTEVTSNARWTDVALVVGLALLASDVIHHFLVLWPVTGSPQFDFVYPPAD
;
A
#
# COMPACT_ATOMS: atom_id res chain seq x y z
N MET A 1 -32.97 8.12 7.55
CA MET A 1 -32.31 7.30 8.60
C MET A 1 -31.38 6.20 8.07
N LEU A 2 -31.52 5.70 6.84
CA LEU A 2 -30.56 4.72 6.26
C LEU A 2 -29.17 5.32 5.93
N GLY A 3 -29.10 6.62 5.60
CA GLY A 3 -27.85 7.28 5.19
C GLY A 3 -26.82 7.42 6.31
N SER A 4 -27.26 7.62 7.56
CA SER A 4 -26.35 7.76 8.71
C SER A 4 -25.71 6.43 9.11
N ALA A 5 -26.43 5.32 8.99
CA ALA A 5 -25.90 3.99 9.30
C ALA A 5 -24.82 3.53 8.28
N ILE A 6 -24.99 3.85 7.00
CA ILE A 6 -24.02 3.50 5.94
C ILE A 6 -22.74 4.36 6.04
N GLN A 7 -22.86 5.63 6.40
CA GLN A 7 -21.69 6.50 6.64
C GLN A 7 -20.86 6.04 7.85
N HIS A 8 -21.52 5.54 8.90
CA HIS A 8 -20.86 5.11 10.12
C HIS A 8 -20.03 3.82 9.94
N GLU A 9 -20.51 2.85 9.14
CA GLU A 9 -19.75 1.62 8.80
C GLU A 9 -18.56 1.90 7.87
N SER A 10 -18.67 2.88 6.97
CA SER A 10 -17.56 3.30 6.10
C SER A 10 -16.40 3.92 6.90
N SER A 11 -16.72 4.73 7.91
CA SER A 11 -15.74 5.41 8.78
C SER A 11 -14.86 4.44 9.56
N LYS A 12 -15.45 3.40 10.19
CA LYS A 12 -14.72 2.44 11.04
C LYS A 12 -13.60 1.71 10.28
N ASN A 13 -13.83 1.40 9.01
CA ASN A 13 -12.84 0.72 8.18
C ASN A 13 -11.69 1.63 7.75
N GLY A 14 -11.97 2.94 7.55
CA GLY A 14 -10.95 3.94 7.25
C GLY A 14 -9.97 4.13 8.42
N TRP A 15 -10.48 4.27 9.64
CA TRP A 15 -9.65 4.39 10.84
C TRP A 15 -8.76 3.16 11.08
N ARG A 16 -9.28 1.97 10.81
CA ARG A 16 -8.49 0.74 10.92
C ARG A 16 -7.32 0.71 9.93
N LEU A 17 -7.53 1.10 8.68
CA LEU A 17 -6.46 1.22 7.68
C LEU A 17 -5.41 2.25 8.09
N LEU A 18 -5.87 3.43 8.54
CA LEU A 18 -4.98 4.50 8.99
C LEU A 18 -4.12 4.06 10.18
N PHE A 19 -4.71 3.38 11.17
CA PHE A 19 -3.97 2.81 12.30
C PHE A 19 -2.87 1.84 11.84
N TRP A 20 -3.17 0.94 10.90
CA TRP A 20 -2.18 0.01 10.35
C TRP A 20 -1.09 0.72 9.55
N ILE A 21 -1.42 1.75 8.77
CA ILE A 21 -0.44 2.56 8.03
C ILE A 21 0.51 3.22 9.03
N LEU A 22 -0.02 3.94 10.02
CA LEU A 22 0.78 4.65 11.01
C LEU A 22 1.67 3.70 11.82
N GLY A 23 1.11 2.60 12.30
CA GLY A 23 1.86 1.60 13.06
C GLY A 23 2.99 0.96 12.22
N LEU A 24 2.71 0.64 10.96
CA LEU A 24 3.71 0.06 10.06
C LEU A 24 4.79 1.08 9.67
N THR A 25 4.42 2.33 9.38
CA THR A 25 5.37 3.42 9.13
C THR A 25 6.30 3.62 10.32
N ALA A 26 5.76 3.72 11.53
CA ALA A 26 6.57 3.87 12.74
C ALA A 26 7.50 2.66 12.97
N LEU A 27 7.02 1.44 12.69
CA LEU A 27 7.84 0.23 12.79
C LEU A 27 9.00 0.23 11.78
N ILE A 28 8.72 0.48 10.50
CA ILE A 28 9.74 0.54 9.45
C ILE A 28 10.76 1.61 9.82
N GLU A 29 10.32 2.77 10.26
CA GLU A 29 11.20 3.86 10.64
C GLU A 29 12.06 3.55 11.86
N ALA A 30 11.49 2.91 12.88
CA ALA A 30 12.27 2.46 14.02
C ALA A 30 13.37 1.49 13.58
N VAL A 31 13.05 0.55 12.68
CA VAL A 31 14.03 -0.38 12.11
C VAL A 31 15.09 0.36 11.30
N THR A 32 14.71 1.30 10.43
CA THR A 32 15.68 2.08 9.64
C THR A 32 16.58 2.94 10.54
N CYS A 33 16.04 3.53 11.61
CA CYS A 33 16.82 4.29 12.59
C CYS A 33 17.81 3.41 13.35
N VAL A 34 17.40 2.22 13.80
CA VAL A 34 18.28 1.27 14.49
C VAL A 34 19.39 0.79 13.55
N MET A 35 19.07 0.47 12.30
CA MET A 35 20.09 0.07 11.32
C MET A 35 21.06 1.22 11.01
N ARG A 36 20.53 2.43 10.78
CA ARG A 36 21.30 3.63 10.43
C ARG A 36 22.20 4.09 11.57
N PHE A 37 21.64 4.28 12.76
CA PHE A 37 22.35 4.92 13.88
C PHE A 37 22.86 3.93 14.92
N GLY A 38 22.18 2.80 15.09
CA GLY A 38 22.60 1.74 16.01
C GLY A 38 23.71 0.87 15.43
N LEU A 39 23.56 0.44 14.16
CA LEU A 39 24.55 -0.38 13.46
C LEU A 39 25.51 0.44 12.56
N GLN A 40 25.31 1.77 12.48
CA GLN A 40 26.10 2.68 11.63
C GLN A 40 26.11 2.26 10.15
N LEU A 41 25.08 1.57 9.67
CA LEU A 41 24.98 1.15 8.28
C LEU A 41 24.63 2.35 7.40
N GLU A 42 25.59 2.77 6.58
CA GLU A 42 25.37 3.77 5.54
C GLU A 42 25.24 3.09 4.18
N SER A 43 24.10 3.29 3.50
CA SER A 43 23.88 2.69 2.18
C SER A 43 24.91 3.15 1.14
N THR A 44 25.45 4.35 1.33
CA THR A 44 26.51 4.95 0.53
C THR A 44 27.86 4.27 0.68
N ARG A 45 28.15 3.65 1.83
CA ARG A 45 29.45 3.00 2.08
C ARG A 45 29.38 1.49 1.91
N ASP A 46 28.35 0.87 2.47
CA ASP A 46 28.28 -0.60 2.56
C ASP A 46 27.50 -1.23 1.40
N THR A 47 26.65 -0.47 0.72
CA THR A 47 25.80 -0.98 -0.36
C THR A 47 26.04 -0.33 -1.72
N ALA A 48 26.67 0.84 -1.77
CA ALA A 48 26.92 1.56 -3.02
C ALA A 48 27.78 0.76 -4.00
N SER A 49 28.82 0.04 -3.56
CA SER A 49 29.69 -0.73 -4.48
C SER A 49 28.98 -1.92 -5.14
N LEU A 50 28.07 -2.59 -4.41
CA LEU A 50 27.34 -3.76 -4.93
C LEU A 50 26.09 -3.34 -5.72
N LEU A 51 25.32 -2.37 -5.21
CA LEU A 51 24.09 -1.93 -5.87
C LEU A 51 24.35 -0.93 -7.00
N SER A 52 25.32 -0.01 -6.92
CA SER A 52 25.54 0.95 -8.01
C SER A 52 25.91 0.27 -9.32
N TRP A 53 26.63 -0.86 -9.27
CA TRP A 53 26.93 -1.65 -10.45
C TRP A 53 25.68 -2.31 -11.04
N PHE A 54 24.76 -2.79 -10.20
CA PHE A 54 23.53 -3.44 -10.64
C PHE A 54 22.44 -2.45 -11.09
N THR A 55 22.40 -1.26 -10.49
CA THR A 55 21.39 -0.21 -10.77
C THR A 55 21.90 0.89 -11.68
N PHE A 56 23.07 0.72 -12.31
CA PHE A 56 23.72 1.72 -13.16
C PHE A 56 23.89 3.09 -12.45
N GLY A 57 24.16 3.07 -11.16
CA GLY A 57 24.37 4.28 -10.35
C GLY A 57 23.09 4.93 -9.82
N TYR A 58 21.91 4.40 -10.09
CA TYR A 58 20.66 4.94 -9.51
C TYR A 58 20.48 4.49 -8.07
N ARG A 59 20.12 5.44 -7.20
CA ARG A 59 19.74 5.14 -5.82
C ARG A 59 18.28 4.69 -5.77
N ILE A 60 18.06 3.45 -5.37
CA ILE A 60 16.72 2.93 -5.17
C ILE A 60 16.31 3.25 -3.74
N HIS A 61 15.42 4.23 -3.60
CA HIS A 61 14.73 4.52 -2.36
C HIS A 61 13.60 3.52 -2.16
N HIS A 62 13.40 3.03 -0.94
CA HIS A 62 12.31 2.10 -0.66
C HIS A 62 10.95 2.78 -0.85
N GLY A 63 10.90 4.11 -0.78
CA GLY A 63 9.76 4.93 -1.18
C GLY A 63 9.30 4.71 -2.63
N TYR A 64 10.19 4.37 -3.58
CA TYR A 64 9.80 4.11 -4.97
C TYR A 64 8.96 2.83 -5.10
N ILE A 65 9.35 1.78 -4.38
CA ILE A 65 8.58 0.53 -4.31
C ILE A 65 7.23 0.80 -3.65
N GLY A 66 7.23 1.60 -2.57
CA GLY A 66 6.01 2.03 -1.88
C GLY A 66 5.03 2.77 -2.80
N LEU A 67 5.54 3.71 -3.60
CA LEU A 67 4.76 4.47 -4.58
C LEU A 67 4.15 3.55 -5.65
N LEU A 68 4.96 2.67 -6.24
CA LEU A 68 4.52 1.73 -7.27
C LEU A 68 3.42 0.80 -6.73
N LEU A 69 3.61 0.26 -5.53
CA LEU A 69 2.64 -0.62 -4.89
C LEU A 69 1.33 0.12 -4.57
N THR A 70 1.42 1.37 -4.12
CA THR A 70 0.24 2.22 -3.86
C THR A 70 -0.56 2.46 -5.13
N ILE A 71 0.10 2.85 -6.23
CA ILE A 71 -0.57 3.08 -7.52
C ILE A 71 -1.22 1.79 -8.03
N ALA A 72 -0.50 0.67 -8.00
CA ALA A 72 -1.03 -0.63 -8.41
C ALA A 72 -2.27 -1.03 -7.58
N ALA A 73 -2.22 -0.85 -6.26
CA ALA A 73 -3.34 -1.13 -5.37
C ALA A 73 -4.56 -0.24 -5.69
N LEU A 74 -4.36 1.05 -5.97
CA LEU A 74 -5.44 1.96 -6.34
C LEU A 74 -6.10 1.59 -7.66
N ILE A 75 -5.31 1.20 -8.67
CA ILE A 75 -5.81 0.74 -9.97
C ILE A 75 -6.63 -0.55 -9.78
N ALA A 76 -6.09 -1.53 -9.05
CA ALA A 76 -6.77 -2.80 -8.79
C ALA A 76 -8.10 -2.59 -8.03
N ARG A 77 -8.12 -1.68 -7.04
CA ARG A 77 -9.33 -1.37 -6.25
C ARG A 77 -10.44 -0.74 -7.10
N ARG A 78 -10.10 0.09 -8.09
CA ARG A 78 -11.04 0.65 -9.08
C ARG A 78 -11.62 -0.42 -9.99
N GLY A 79 -10.81 -1.39 -10.40
CA GLY A 79 -11.25 -2.55 -11.18
C GLY A 79 -12.26 -3.43 -10.43
N LEU A 80 -11.96 -3.76 -9.17
CA LEU A 80 -12.83 -4.60 -8.32
C LEU A 80 -14.20 -3.95 -8.04
N THR A 81 -14.22 -2.63 -7.78
CA THR A 81 -15.47 -1.90 -7.55
C THR A 81 -16.34 -1.80 -8.80
N SER A 82 -15.72 -1.62 -9.98
CA SER A 82 -16.41 -1.59 -11.26
C SER A 82 -17.03 -2.95 -11.60
N ALA A 83 -16.29 -4.05 -11.41
CA ALA A 83 -16.78 -5.41 -11.61
C ALA A 83 -17.96 -5.75 -10.69
N LYS A 84 -17.88 -5.36 -9.41
CA LYS A 84 -18.96 -5.58 -8.43
C LYS A 84 -20.23 -4.82 -8.81
N ARG A 85 -20.12 -3.56 -9.25
CA ARG A 85 -21.26 -2.77 -9.73
C ARG A 85 -21.93 -3.39 -10.96
N GLY A 86 -21.14 -3.86 -11.93
CA GLY A 86 -21.66 -4.53 -13.12
C GLY A 86 -22.40 -5.83 -12.81
N ALA A 87 -21.91 -6.63 -11.86
CA ALA A 87 -22.59 -7.85 -11.42
C ALA A 87 -23.92 -7.56 -10.71
N ILE A 88 -23.97 -6.54 -9.85
CA ILE A 88 -25.20 -6.11 -9.17
C ILE A 88 -26.23 -5.60 -10.18
N ALA A 89 -25.81 -4.82 -11.18
CA ALA A 89 -26.72 -4.30 -12.21
C ALA A 89 -27.37 -5.43 -13.04
N LYS A 90 -26.63 -6.52 -13.33
CA LYS A 90 -27.16 -7.70 -14.05
C LYS A 90 -28.13 -8.54 -13.23
N HIS A 91 -28.01 -8.53 -11.90
CA HIS A 91 -28.88 -9.27 -10.99
C HIS A 91 -29.94 -8.39 -10.31
N ALA A 92 -30.08 -7.12 -10.73
CA ALA A 92 -31.19 -6.29 -10.28
C ALA A 92 -32.49 -6.96 -10.74
N PRO A 93 -33.37 -7.36 -9.80
CA PRO A 93 -34.55 -8.12 -10.15
C PRO A 93 -35.46 -7.25 -11.01
N SER A 94 -35.57 -7.61 -12.29
CA SER A 94 -36.76 -7.31 -13.06
C SER A 94 -37.93 -7.87 -12.25
N SER A 95 -38.89 -7.01 -11.91
CA SER A 95 -40.03 -7.25 -11.02
C SER A 95 -40.93 -8.45 -11.42
N ARG A 96 -40.55 -9.22 -12.44
CA ARG A 96 -41.29 -10.35 -13.01
C ARG A 96 -40.72 -11.73 -12.65
N GLN A 97 -39.51 -11.86 -12.09
CA GLN A 97 -38.81 -13.16 -12.01
C GLN A 97 -38.69 -13.79 -10.61
N GLN A 98 -39.33 -13.22 -9.58
CA GLN A 98 -39.20 -13.70 -8.20
C GLN A 98 -39.99 -14.99 -7.87
N LYS A 99 -40.78 -15.55 -8.81
CA LYS A 99 -41.72 -16.62 -8.48
C LYS A 99 -41.22 -18.07 -8.68
N ASN A 100 -40.03 -18.33 -9.22
CA ASN A 100 -39.68 -19.71 -9.63
C ASN A 100 -38.26 -20.26 -9.37
N SER A 101 -37.35 -19.58 -8.68
CA SER A 101 -35.97 -20.08 -8.52
C SER A 101 -35.73 -20.81 -7.19
N LYS A 102 -36.33 -21.99 -7.04
CA LYS A 102 -36.02 -22.94 -5.95
C LYS A 102 -35.02 -24.02 -6.43
N HIS A 103 -34.00 -23.65 -7.21
CA HIS A 103 -32.86 -24.55 -7.52
C HIS A 103 -31.73 -23.77 -8.19
N GLN A 104 -30.78 -23.24 -7.40
CA GLN A 104 -29.46 -22.88 -7.94
C GLN A 104 -28.41 -22.78 -6.82
N SER A 105 -27.75 -23.91 -6.55
CA SER A 105 -26.67 -24.05 -5.58
C SER A 105 -25.30 -24.19 -6.27
N ASN A 106 -24.88 -23.20 -7.07
CA ASN A 106 -23.57 -23.18 -7.75
C ASN A 106 -22.83 -21.81 -7.62
N GLY A 107 -23.04 -21.07 -6.53
CA GLY A 107 -22.51 -19.70 -6.35
C GLY A 107 -21.28 -19.54 -5.44
N ALA A 108 -20.76 -20.61 -4.83
CA ALA A 108 -19.79 -20.51 -3.74
C ALA A 108 -18.36 -20.13 -4.17
N GLY A 109 -17.95 -20.44 -5.41
CA GLY A 109 -16.57 -20.23 -5.85
C GLY A 109 -16.22 -18.78 -6.23
N ARG A 110 -17.20 -17.99 -6.70
CA ARG A 110 -16.95 -16.63 -7.20
C ARG A 110 -16.97 -15.56 -6.11
N SER A 111 -17.65 -15.82 -4.99
CA SER A 111 -17.75 -14.89 -3.87
C SER A 111 -16.47 -14.88 -3.02
N THR A 112 -15.82 -16.04 -2.83
CA THR A 112 -14.59 -16.15 -2.05
C THR A 112 -13.42 -15.43 -2.73
N GLU A 113 -13.26 -15.59 -4.04
CA GLU A 113 -12.19 -14.97 -4.84
C GLU A 113 -12.27 -13.44 -4.87
N VAL A 114 -13.48 -12.87 -4.94
CA VAL A 114 -13.67 -11.41 -4.90
C VAL A 114 -13.30 -10.84 -3.53
N THR A 115 -13.60 -11.57 -2.45
CA THR A 115 -13.26 -11.12 -1.09
C THR A 115 -11.76 -11.22 -0.78
N SER A 116 -11.07 -12.25 -1.27
CA SER A 116 -9.62 -12.38 -1.09
C SER A 116 -8.86 -11.28 -1.84
N ASN A 117 -9.24 -11.00 -3.08
CA ASN A 117 -8.61 -9.97 -3.90
C ASN A 117 -8.75 -8.59 -3.27
N ALA A 118 -9.91 -8.28 -2.68
CA ALA A 118 -10.12 -7.04 -1.94
C ALA A 118 -9.19 -6.91 -0.73
N ARG A 119 -8.96 -7.99 0.03
CA ARG A 119 -8.04 -8.00 1.18
C ARG A 119 -6.60 -7.74 0.75
N TRP A 120 -6.14 -8.38 -0.33
CA TRP A 120 -4.79 -8.16 -0.85
C TRP A 120 -4.58 -6.75 -1.37
N THR A 121 -5.58 -6.14 -2.02
CA THR A 121 -5.49 -4.73 -2.42
C THR A 121 -5.38 -3.78 -1.24
N ASP A 122 -6.10 -4.04 -0.15
CA ASP A 122 -6.01 -3.23 1.07
C ASP A 122 -4.63 -3.39 1.74
N VAL A 123 -4.09 -4.62 1.80
CA VAL A 123 -2.73 -4.87 2.31
C VAL A 123 -1.68 -4.16 1.47
N ALA A 124 -1.74 -4.28 0.15
CA ALA A 124 -0.82 -3.61 -0.76
C ALA A 124 -0.87 -2.08 -0.59
N LEU A 125 -2.06 -1.51 -0.37
CA LEU A 125 -2.22 -0.09 -0.11
C LEU A 125 -1.62 0.33 1.24
N VAL A 126 -1.83 -0.46 2.29
CA VAL A 126 -1.23 -0.20 3.62
C VAL A 126 0.30 -0.27 3.55
N VAL A 127 0.85 -1.33 2.97
CA VAL A 127 2.30 -1.51 2.84
C VAL A 127 2.91 -0.44 1.95
N GLY A 128 2.27 -0.14 0.81
CA GLY A 128 2.75 0.85 -0.15
C GLY A 128 2.81 2.25 0.46
N LEU A 129 1.73 2.68 1.12
CA LEU A 129 1.69 3.98 1.79
C LEU A 129 2.64 4.02 2.99
N ALA A 130 2.77 2.93 3.74
CA ALA A 130 3.66 2.89 4.88
C ALA A 130 5.13 3.02 4.48
N LEU A 131 5.55 2.33 3.42
CA LEU A 131 6.90 2.43 2.84
C LEU A 131 7.17 3.84 2.30
N LEU A 132 6.23 4.41 1.54
CA LEU A 132 6.36 5.76 1.00
C LEU A 132 6.47 6.82 2.10
N ALA A 133 5.59 6.73 3.10
CA ALA A 133 5.61 7.65 4.23
C ALA A 133 6.89 7.50 5.06
N SER A 134 7.32 6.27 5.35
CA SER A 134 8.54 6.02 6.12
C SER A 134 9.79 6.54 5.41
N ASP A 135 9.89 6.39 4.09
CA ASP A 135 11.00 6.93 3.30
C ASP A 135 11.06 8.47 3.42
N VAL A 136 9.93 9.15 3.24
CA VAL A 136 9.83 10.60 3.39
C VAL A 136 10.17 11.05 4.81
N ILE A 137 9.59 10.42 5.83
CA ILE A 137 9.84 10.81 7.23
C ILE A 137 11.30 10.53 7.58
N HIS A 138 11.86 9.39 7.20
CA HIS A 138 13.25 9.08 7.47
C HIS A 138 14.20 10.10 6.84
N HIS A 139 14.05 10.44 5.55
CA HIS A 139 14.95 11.39 4.90
C HIS A 139 14.79 12.83 5.43
N PHE A 140 13.55 13.31 5.64
CA PHE A 140 13.29 14.71 5.93
C PHE A 140 13.08 15.03 7.43
N LEU A 141 12.56 14.09 8.22
CA LEU A 141 12.27 14.30 9.65
C LEU A 141 13.29 13.63 10.58
N VAL A 142 14.01 12.61 10.11
CA VAL A 142 15.07 11.96 10.90
C VAL A 142 16.45 12.35 10.40
N LEU A 143 16.78 12.07 9.14
CA LEU A 143 18.11 12.27 8.62
C LEU A 143 18.49 13.74 8.62
N TRP A 144 17.63 14.59 8.05
CA TRP A 144 17.95 15.99 7.88
C TRP A 144 18.26 16.71 9.20
N PRO A 145 17.49 16.56 10.29
CA PRO A 145 17.85 17.14 11.58
C PRO A 145 19.13 16.56 12.22
N VAL A 146 19.43 15.28 11.96
CA VAL A 146 20.56 14.58 12.62
C VAL A 146 21.88 14.79 11.87
N THR A 147 21.86 14.72 10.53
CA THR A 147 23.07 14.76 9.68
C THR A 147 23.24 16.09 8.93
N GLY A 148 22.23 16.97 8.98
CA GLY A 148 22.22 18.23 8.24
C GLY A 148 21.93 18.11 6.75
N SER A 149 21.72 16.88 6.22
CA SER A 149 21.29 16.68 4.83
C SER A 149 20.27 15.55 4.71
N PRO A 150 19.27 15.67 3.83
CA PRO A 150 18.29 14.60 3.64
C PRO A 150 18.85 13.41 2.85
N GLN A 151 20.03 13.50 2.24
CA GLN A 151 20.63 12.46 1.37
C GLN A 151 19.69 11.87 0.32
N PHE A 152 18.82 12.71 -0.24
CA PHE A 152 17.83 12.34 -1.24
C PHE A 152 18.41 12.50 -2.66
N ASP A 153 19.51 11.79 -2.93
CA ASP A 153 20.21 11.85 -4.21
C ASP A 153 19.65 10.79 -5.17
N PHE A 154 19.30 11.16 -6.39
CA PHE A 154 18.81 10.19 -7.39
C PHE A 154 19.92 9.27 -7.92
N VAL A 155 21.16 9.74 -7.86
CA VAL A 155 22.34 9.06 -8.40
C VAL A 155 23.38 8.98 -7.28
N TYR A 156 24.09 7.86 -7.18
CA TYR A 156 25.24 7.77 -6.27
C TYR A 156 26.30 8.80 -6.69
N PRO A 157 26.92 9.52 -5.74
CA PRO A 157 28.05 10.37 -6.05
C PRO A 157 29.18 9.51 -6.67
N PRO A 158 30.00 10.07 -7.57
CA PRO A 158 31.15 9.37 -8.12
C PRO A 158 32.01 8.85 -6.98
N ALA A 159 32.41 7.57 -7.05
CA ALA A 159 33.41 7.04 -6.13
C ALA A 159 34.77 7.68 -6.46
N ASP A 160 35.33 8.39 -5.50
CA ASP A 160 36.69 8.94 -5.48
C ASP A 160 37.75 7.85 -5.24
#